data_AF-A0ABD5XQT2-F1
#
_entry.id   AF-A0ABD5XQT2-F1
#
_cell.length_a   1.000
_cell.length_b   1.000
_cell.length_c   1.000
_cell.angle_alpha   90.00
_cell.angle_beta   90.00
_cell.angle_gamma   90.00
#
_symmetry.space_group_name_H-M   'P 1'
#
loop_
_entity.id
_entity.type
_entity.pdbx_description
1 polymer ?
#
loop_
_entity_poly.entity_id
_entity_poly.type
_entity_poly.pdbx_seq_one_letter_code
_entity_poly.pdbx_strand_id
1 'polypeptide(L)'
;MTAALAGLIVLAAVGGVVVPNVDYWNSASVEDKQVLQWAQPENAYKEALTDAAAVARDNEGTDVLWVGTDTGRGTRLYVSDESSVDRMPPGGPSWHSRLPTPWYLERADAEVTSTPPEARFDGLPPAEEMPPVVFAKPQDADEVGAMLDGYSAREYDFRLWTEHIVVFVDEAALASATDPDASASTAADADPDADLDVAAGPSASLAPAPV
;
A
#
# COMPACT_ATOMS: atom_id res chain seq x y z
N MET A 1 -49.75 -54.51 -27.83
CA MET A 1 -48.39 -54.32 -27.28
C MET A 1 -47.85 -52.89 -27.49
N THR A 2 -48.67 -51.93 -27.92
CA THR A 2 -48.25 -50.55 -28.24
C THR A 2 -48.67 -49.53 -27.18
N ALA A 3 -49.82 -49.72 -26.51
CA ALA A 3 -50.30 -48.80 -25.46
C ALA A 3 -49.45 -48.85 -24.17
N ALA A 4 -48.94 -50.03 -23.80
CA ALA A 4 -48.05 -50.19 -22.64
C ALA A 4 -46.68 -49.51 -22.87
N LEU A 5 -46.20 -49.49 -24.12
CA LEU A 5 -44.96 -48.82 -24.48
C LEU A 5 -45.13 -47.30 -24.49
N ALA A 6 -46.28 -46.80 -24.97
CA ALA A 6 -46.61 -45.38 -24.94
C ALA A 6 -46.78 -44.86 -23.49
N GLY A 7 -47.40 -45.64 -22.60
CA GLY A 7 -47.51 -45.30 -21.17
C GLY A 7 -46.17 -45.21 -20.46
N LEU A 8 -45.22 -46.09 -20.81
CA LEU A 8 -43.85 -46.06 -20.27
C LEU A 8 -43.07 -44.82 -20.74
N ILE A 9 -43.24 -44.42 -22.00
CA ILE A 9 -42.55 -43.25 -22.58
C ILE A 9 -43.10 -41.94 -21.99
N VAL A 10 -44.40 -41.86 -21.73
CA VAL A 10 -44.99 -40.68 -21.07
C VAL A 10 -44.60 -40.61 -19.59
N LEU A 11 -44.47 -41.74 -18.88
CA LEU A 11 -43.95 -41.73 -17.49
C LEU A 11 -42.47 -41.31 -17.42
N ALA A 12 -41.67 -41.71 -18.42
CA ALA A 12 -40.26 -41.30 -18.53
C ALA A 12 -40.09 -39.81 -18.86
N ALA A 13 -41.09 -39.18 -19.50
CA ALA A 13 -41.07 -37.75 -19.81
C ALA A 13 -41.44 -36.85 -18.61
N VAL A 14 -42.11 -37.39 -17.59
CA VAL A 14 -42.51 -36.62 -16.38
C VAL A 14 -41.58 -36.89 -15.19
N GLY A 15 -40.84 -38.01 -15.18
CA GLY A 15 -39.88 -38.36 -14.11
C GLY A 15 -38.46 -37.82 -14.27
N GLY A 16 -38.20 -36.98 -15.29
CA GLY A 16 -36.86 -36.60 -15.73
C GLY A 16 -36.36 -35.22 -15.30
N VAL A 17 -36.89 -34.64 -14.20
CA VAL A 17 -36.32 -33.42 -13.60
C VAL A 17 -36.18 -33.62 -12.09
N VAL A 18 -35.43 -34.65 -11.70
CA VAL A 18 -34.63 -34.53 -10.48
C VAL A 18 -33.29 -34.00 -10.97
N VAL A 19 -33.22 -32.68 -11.16
CA VAL A 19 -31.93 -32.01 -11.15
C VAL A 19 -31.38 -32.32 -9.76
N PRO A 20 -30.27 -33.05 -9.62
CA PRO A 20 -29.51 -32.81 -8.41
C PRO A 20 -29.19 -31.32 -8.53
N ASN A 21 -29.79 -30.50 -7.67
CA ASN A 21 -29.05 -29.37 -7.16
C ASN A 21 -27.80 -30.05 -6.56
N VAL A 22 -26.80 -30.31 -7.41
CA VAL A 22 -25.44 -29.94 -7.06
C VAL A 22 -25.62 -28.46 -6.78
N ASP A 23 -25.99 -28.19 -5.54
CA ASP A 23 -25.71 -26.95 -4.87
C ASP A 23 -24.25 -26.74 -5.21
N TYR A 24 -24.05 -25.94 -6.25
CA TYR A 24 -22.83 -25.21 -6.44
C TYR A 24 -22.70 -24.54 -5.10
N TRP A 25 -21.86 -25.13 -4.24
CA TRP A 25 -21.72 -24.72 -2.85
C TRP A 25 -21.35 -23.26 -2.94
N ASN A 26 -22.37 -22.44 -2.76
CA ASN A 26 -22.29 -21.01 -2.75
C ASN A 26 -21.74 -20.73 -1.36
N SER A 27 -20.44 -20.94 -1.19
CA SER A 27 -19.69 -20.48 -0.02
C SER A 27 -19.53 -18.96 -0.03
N ALA A 28 -20.32 -18.25 -0.84
CA ALA A 28 -20.46 -16.80 -0.85
C ALA A 28 -21.81 -16.36 -0.26
N SER A 29 -22.47 -17.22 0.54
CA SER A 29 -23.39 -16.75 1.57
C SER A 29 -22.67 -15.67 2.39
N VAL A 30 -23.28 -14.49 2.48
CA VAL A 30 -22.66 -13.29 3.06
C VAL A 30 -22.33 -13.49 4.56
N GLU A 31 -23.01 -14.44 5.20
CA GLU A 31 -22.75 -14.93 6.55
C GLU A 31 -21.49 -15.81 6.69
N ASP A 32 -20.97 -16.39 5.60
CA ASP A 32 -19.75 -17.24 5.54
C ASP A 32 -18.57 -16.58 4.83
N LYS A 33 -18.54 -15.25 4.72
CA LYS A 33 -17.38 -14.48 4.19
C LYS A 33 -16.10 -14.58 5.02
N GLN A 34 -16.11 -15.36 6.10
CA GLN A 34 -14.92 -15.63 6.90
C GLN A 34 -14.05 -16.78 6.37
N VAL A 35 -14.53 -17.57 5.40
CA VAL A 35 -13.83 -18.79 4.98
C VAL A 35 -13.19 -18.58 3.60
N LEU A 36 -11.84 -18.55 3.58
CA LEU A 36 -10.91 -18.57 2.44
C LEU A 36 -10.24 -17.26 1.96
N GLN A 37 -9.82 -16.33 2.83
CA GLN A 37 -9.01 -15.17 2.39
C GLN A 37 -7.75 -14.86 3.21
N TRP A 38 -7.32 -15.72 4.15
CA TRP A 38 -6.17 -15.43 5.03
C TRP A 38 -5.28 -16.63 5.31
N ALA A 39 -4.89 -17.39 4.30
CA ALA A 39 -4.06 -18.58 4.49
C ALA A 39 -2.59 -18.24 4.86
N GLN A 40 -2.32 -17.42 5.88
CA GLN A 40 -0.97 -17.15 6.40
C GLN A 40 -0.87 -16.73 7.89
N PRO A 41 0.19 -17.18 8.62
CA PRO A 41 0.34 -17.06 10.05
C PRO A 41 0.48 -15.60 10.49
N GLU A 42 -0.16 -15.40 11.63
CA GLU A 42 -0.32 -14.24 12.52
C GLU A 42 -0.47 -12.85 11.91
N ASN A 43 -1.60 -12.23 12.28
CA ASN A 43 -2.12 -10.95 11.81
C ASN A 43 -1.18 -9.74 11.97
N ALA A 44 0.01 -9.90 12.56
CA ALA A 44 0.94 -8.82 12.87
C ALA A 44 1.38 -8.06 11.60
N TYR A 45 1.64 -8.75 10.48
CA TYR A 45 2.03 -8.05 9.24
C TYR A 45 0.93 -7.11 8.71
N LYS A 46 -0.34 -7.37 9.05
CA LYS A 46 -1.46 -6.49 8.67
C LYS A 46 -1.39 -5.14 9.38
N GLU A 47 -0.79 -5.10 10.57
CA GLU A 47 -0.55 -3.86 11.30
C GLU A 47 0.38 -2.96 10.47
N ALA A 48 1.52 -3.49 10.03
CA ALA A 48 2.44 -2.76 9.14
C ALA A 48 1.77 -2.28 7.84
N LEU A 49 0.90 -3.10 7.24
CA LEU A 49 0.15 -2.69 6.03
C LEU A 49 -0.89 -1.61 6.34
N THR A 50 -1.44 -1.59 7.55
CA THR A 50 -2.41 -0.57 8.00
C THR A 50 -1.70 0.73 8.30
N ASP A 51 -0.56 0.67 8.99
CA ASP A 51 0.33 1.80 9.28
C ASP A 51 0.78 2.45 7.97
N ALA A 52 1.27 1.65 7.01
CA ALA A 52 1.69 2.16 5.71
C ALA A 52 0.54 2.81 4.93
N ALA A 53 -0.67 2.23 4.98
CA ALA A 53 -1.83 2.82 4.33
C ALA A 53 -2.32 4.09 5.04
N ALA A 54 -2.12 4.23 6.35
CA ALA A 54 -2.46 5.46 7.08
C ALA A 54 -1.50 6.58 6.67
N VAL A 55 -0.20 6.31 6.72
CA VAL A 55 0.86 7.25 6.35
C VAL A 55 0.72 7.72 4.89
N ALA A 56 0.49 6.80 3.94
CA ALA A 56 0.34 7.15 2.53
C ALA A 56 -0.84 8.10 2.22
N ARG A 57 -1.84 8.20 3.12
CA ARG A 57 -2.96 9.14 2.93
C ARG A 57 -2.63 10.58 3.32
N ASP A 58 -1.66 10.75 4.20
CA ASP A 58 -1.32 12.05 4.82
C ASP A 58 0.03 12.57 4.34
N ASN A 59 0.89 11.68 3.80
CA ASN A 59 2.19 12.02 3.27
C ASN A 59 2.10 12.56 1.83
N GLU A 60 2.98 13.49 1.49
CA GLU A 60 3.20 13.94 0.12
C GLU A 60 4.53 13.39 -0.40
N GLY A 61 4.55 12.90 -1.64
CA GLY A 61 5.76 12.36 -2.26
C GLY A 61 5.83 10.84 -2.19
N THR A 62 7.02 10.28 -1.95
CA THR A 62 7.21 8.83 -1.87
C THR A 62 6.84 8.32 -0.49
N ASP A 63 5.90 7.38 -0.42
CA ASP A 63 5.41 6.81 0.84
C ASP A 63 6.25 5.62 1.30
N VAL A 64 6.71 4.82 0.33
CA VAL A 64 7.35 3.54 0.61
C VAL A 64 8.67 3.37 -0.13
N LEU A 65 9.72 3.04 0.62
CA LEU A 65 11.00 2.60 0.07
C LEU A 65 11.19 1.09 0.26
N TRP A 66 11.52 0.39 -0.83
CA TRP A 66 12.01 -0.98 -0.78
C TRP A 66 13.53 -1.00 -0.84
N VAL A 67 14.18 -1.54 0.20
CA VAL A 67 15.63 -1.74 0.19
C VAL A 67 15.95 -2.99 -0.62
N GLY A 68 16.42 -2.79 -1.86
CA GLY A 68 16.82 -3.88 -2.74
C GLY A 68 17.99 -4.66 -2.15
N THR A 69 17.98 -5.97 -2.29
CA THR A 69 19.04 -6.82 -1.72
C THR A 69 19.35 -7.98 -2.66
N ASP A 70 20.62 -8.40 -2.69
CA ASP A 70 21.01 -9.61 -3.39
C ASP A 70 21.07 -10.76 -2.40
N THR A 71 20.33 -11.82 -2.71
CA THR A 71 20.41 -13.07 -1.96
C THR A 71 21.24 -14.04 -2.77
N GLY A 72 21.85 -15.05 -2.16
CA GLY A 72 22.48 -16.14 -2.94
C GLY A 72 21.53 -16.86 -3.92
N ARG A 73 20.24 -16.50 -3.94
CA ARG A 73 19.18 -16.95 -4.85
C ARG A 73 18.64 -15.84 -5.77
N GLY A 74 19.38 -14.75 -5.93
CA GLY A 74 19.08 -13.60 -6.79
C GLY A 74 18.53 -12.37 -6.05
N THR A 75 18.34 -11.30 -6.83
CA THR A 75 17.83 -10.01 -6.38
C THR A 75 16.42 -10.10 -5.80
N ARG A 76 16.20 -9.36 -4.71
CA ARG A 76 14.92 -9.22 -4.00
C ARG A 76 14.63 -7.75 -3.75
N LEU A 77 13.34 -7.46 -3.61
CA LEU A 77 12.74 -6.17 -3.27
C LEU A 77 13.02 -5.03 -4.25
N TYR A 78 13.68 -5.27 -5.38
CA TYR A 78 14.10 -4.24 -6.32
C TYR A 78 13.28 -4.26 -7.62
N VAL A 79 12.95 -3.07 -8.09
CA VAL A 79 12.37 -2.75 -9.39
C VAL A 79 13.02 -1.43 -9.79
N SER A 80 13.65 -1.41 -10.97
CA SER A 80 14.42 -0.25 -11.44
C SER A 80 13.54 0.92 -11.90
N ASP A 81 12.33 0.61 -12.36
CA ASP A 81 11.33 1.56 -12.86
C ASP A 81 9.97 1.06 -12.38
N GLU A 82 9.41 1.71 -11.37
CA GLU A 82 8.15 1.26 -10.74
C GLU A 82 6.98 1.34 -11.73
N SER A 83 6.99 2.29 -12.68
CA SER A 83 5.98 2.36 -13.76
C SER A 83 6.00 1.15 -14.70
N SER A 84 7.08 0.35 -14.65
CA SER A 84 7.17 -0.89 -15.43
C SER A 84 6.24 -1.99 -14.91
N VAL A 85 5.72 -1.89 -13.67
CA VAL A 85 4.84 -2.91 -13.09
C VAL A 85 3.38 -2.80 -13.55
N ASP A 86 2.99 -1.65 -14.11
CA ASP A 86 1.65 -1.38 -14.65
C ASP A 86 1.35 -2.14 -15.94
N ARG A 87 2.40 -2.68 -16.59
CA ARG A 87 2.30 -3.37 -17.87
C ARG A 87 2.87 -4.78 -17.77
N MET A 88 2.17 -5.73 -18.37
CA MET A 88 2.62 -7.13 -18.42
C MET A 88 3.59 -7.34 -19.59
N PRO A 89 4.70 -8.08 -19.40
CA PRO A 89 5.23 -8.57 -18.12
C PRO A 89 5.89 -7.42 -17.32
N PRO A 90 5.76 -7.40 -15.98
CA PRO A 90 6.37 -6.36 -15.15
C PRO A 90 7.88 -6.31 -15.39
N GLY A 91 8.40 -5.11 -15.69
CA GLY A 91 9.76 -4.93 -16.22
C GLY A 91 10.90 -5.02 -15.20
N GLY A 92 10.60 -4.94 -13.91
CA GLY A 92 11.60 -4.92 -12.84
C GLY A 92 12.11 -6.29 -12.40
N PRO A 93 13.44 -6.45 -12.19
CA PRO A 93 14.02 -7.70 -11.71
C PRO A 93 13.68 -7.88 -10.23
N SER A 94 12.56 -8.54 -9.93
CA SER A 94 12.13 -9.03 -8.60
C SER A 94 10.86 -8.42 -8.00
N TRP A 95 9.99 -7.72 -8.74
CA TRP A 95 8.67 -7.27 -8.21
C TRP A 95 7.92 -8.38 -7.46
N HIS A 96 7.90 -9.59 -8.01
CA HIS A 96 7.26 -10.76 -7.39
C HIS A 96 7.79 -11.09 -5.99
N SER A 97 9.00 -10.69 -5.63
CA SER A 97 9.56 -10.91 -4.30
C SER A 97 8.92 -10.05 -3.20
N ARG A 98 8.20 -8.98 -3.58
CA ARG A 98 7.44 -8.11 -2.69
C ARG A 98 6.03 -8.61 -2.40
N LEU A 99 5.53 -9.60 -3.15
CA LEU A 99 4.16 -10.10 -2.94
C LEU A 99 4.00 -10.69 -1.53
N PRO A 100 2.90 -10.42 -0.82
CA PRO A 100 1.66 -9.81 -1.34
C PRO A 100 1.56 -8.28 -1.22
N THR A 101 2.57 -7.60 -0.66
CA THR A 101 2.50 -6.20 -0.22
C THR A 101 2.10 -5.19 -1.29
N PRO A 102 2.62 -5.24 -2.54
CA PRO A 102 2.22 -4.29 -3.58
C PRO A 102 0.72 -4.17 -3.78
N TRP A 103 -0.06 -5.24 -3.61
CA TRP A 103 -1.53 -5.17 -3.77
C TRP A 103 -2.21 -4.29 -2.71
N TYR A 104 -1.63 -4.24 -1.51
CA TYR A 104 -2.16 -3.43 -0.42
C TYR A 104 -1.71 -1.97 -0.54
N LEU A 105 -0.47 -1.75 -0.98
CA LEU A 105 0.06 -0.41 -1.25
C LEU A 105 -0.67 0.24 -2.43
N GLU A 106 -0.89 -0.50 -3.52
CA GLU A 106 -1.71 -0.06 -4.65
C GLU A 106 -3.14 0.29 -4.21
N ARG A 107 -3.74 -0.55 -3.36
CA ARG A 107 -5.08 -0.27 -2.82
C ARG A 107 -5.11 0.99 -1.94
N ALA A 108 -3.98 1.36 -1.34
CA ALA A 108 -3.82 2.55 -0.53
C ALA A 108 -3.42 3.79 -1.36
N ASP A 109 -3.23 3.65 -2.68
CA ASP A 109 -2.72 4.69 -3.58
C ASP A 109 -1.32 5.20 -3.17
N ALA A 110 -0.50 4.31 -2.61
CA ALA A 110 0.83 4.66 -2.09
C ALA A 110 1.86 4.76 -3.22
N GLU A 111 2.65 5.85 -3.22
CA GLU A 111 3.78 6.05 -4.11
C GLU A 111 5.01 5.28 -3.58
N VAL A 112 5.65 4.49 -4.45
CA VAL A 112 6.68 3.53 -4.03
C VAL A 112 7.95 3.70 -4.84
N THR A 113 9.09 3.44 -4.22
CA THR A 113 10.39 3.38 -4.90
C THR A 113 11.29 2.29 -4.32
N SER A 114 12.46 2.09 -4.92
CA SER A 114 13.41 1.06 -4.50
C SER A 114 14.87 1.47 -4.66
N THR A 115 15.71 1.01 -3.74
CA THR A 115 17.16 1.04 -3.94
C THR A 115 17.62 -0.16 -4.77
N PRO A 116 18.64 0.01 -5.63
CA PRO A 116 19.31 -1.14 -6.25
C PRO A 116 20.20 -1.86 -5.20
N PRO A 117 20.36 -3.20 -5.29
CA PRO A 117 21.13 -3.98 -4.31
C PRO A 117 22.56 -3.48 -4.04
N GLU A 118 23.23 -2.98 -5.08
CA GLU A 118 24.59 -2.44 -5.02
C GLU A 118 24.70 -1.10 -4.29
N ALA A 119 23.59 -0.35 -4.16
CA ALA A 119 23.52 0.94 -3.47
C ALA A 119 22.49 0.90 -2.32
N ARG A 120 22.24 -0.28 -1.74
CA ARG A 120 21.16 -0.45 -0.77
C ARG A 120 21.34 0.28 0.57
N PHE A 121 22.56 0.74 0.85
CA PHE A 121 22.91 1.55 2.02
C PHE A 121 23.32 2.96 1.59
N ASP A 122 24.35 3.06 0.72
CA ASP A 122 24.87 4.36 0.25
C ASP A 122 23.93 5.13 -0.68
N GLY A 123 22.90 4.47 -1.22
CA GLY A 123 21.89 5.04 -2.10
C GLY A 123 20.56 5.33 -1.40
N LEU A 124 20.51 5.24 -0.06
CA LEU A 124 19.36 5.69 0.70
C LEU A 124 19.22 7.23 0.60
N PRO A 125 17.99 7.76 0.53
CA PRO A 125 17.75 9.21 0.55
C PRO A 125 18.31 9.88 1.82
N PRO A 126 18.55 11.20 1.81
CA PRO A 126 18.79 11.94 3.05
C PRO A 126 17.55 11.89 3.95
N ALA A 127 17.73 12.12 5.25
CA ALA A 127 16.66 12.01 6.26
C ALA A 127 15.41 12.85 5.93
N GLU A 128 15.60 14.03 5.34
CA GLU A 128 14.52 14.98 4.97
C GLU A 128 13.65 14.48 3.79
N GLU A 129 14.16 13.54 2.99
CA GLU A 129 13.49 12.97 1.83
C GLU A 129 13.21 11.46 2.02
N MET A 130 13.46 10.94 3.23
CA MET A 130 13.29 9.52 3.52
C MET A 130 11.81 9.16 3.51
N PRO A 131 11.37 8.15 2.72
CA PRO A 131 10.00 7.71 2.76
C PRO A 131 9.62 7.17 4.14
N PRO A 132 8.45 7.53 4.67
CA PRO A 132 8.06 7.25 6.05
C PRO A 132 7.87 5.75 6.33
N VAL A 133 7.80 4.91 5.30
CA VAL A 133 7.82 3.46 5.43
C VAL A 133 8.97 2.85 4.63
N VAL A 134 9.81 2.07 5.29
CA VAL A 134 10.92 1.36 4.63
C VAL A 134 10.80 -0.14 4.84
N PHE A 135 10.86 -0.91 3.76
CA PHE A 135 10.88 -2.38 3.79
C PHE A 135 12.27 -2.91 3.48
N ALA A 136 12.83 -3.72 4.37
CA ALA A 136 14.11 -4.39 4.17
C ALA A 136 14.03 -5.88 4.50
N LYS A 137 15.02 -6.66 4.04
CA LYS A 137 15.20 -8.04 4.51
C LYS A 137 15.97 -8.04 5.85
N PRO A 138 15.75 -9.03 6.73
CA PRO A 138 16.36 -9.07 8.06
C PRO A 138 17.89 -8.94 8.07
N GLN A 139 18.58 -9.50 7.08
CA GLN A 139 20.05 -9.42 7.01
C GLN A 139 20.59 -8.00 6.77
N ASP A 140 19.78 -7.08 6.27
CA ASP A 140 20.14 -5.68 6.02
C ASP A 140 19.59 -4.75 7.12
N ALA A 141 18.80 -5.26 8.07
CA ALA A 141 18.02 -4.45 9.01
C ALA A 141 18.86 -3.64 10.00
N ASP A 142 19.96 -4.21 10.51
CA ASP A 142 20.83 -3.50 11.45
C ASP A 142 21.49 -2.28 10.79
N GLU A 143 21.97 -2.42 9.55
CA GLU A 143 22.63 -1.36 8.79
C GLU A 143 21.63 -0.29 8.35
N VAL A 144 20.45 -0.70 7.84
CA VAL A 144 19.37 0.22 7.48
C VAL A 144 18.87 0.97 8.71
N GLY A 145 18.61 0.28 9.81
CA GLY A 145 18.11 0.87 11.05
C GLY A 145 19.06 1.89 11.66
N ALA A 146 20.38 1.71 11.51
CA ALA A 146 21.37 2.69 11.97
C ALA A 146 21.31 4.03 11.21
N MET A 147 20.66 4.07 10.04
CA MET A 147 20.51 5.28 9.20
C MET A 147 19.12 5.92 9.33
N LEU A 148 18.15 5.24 9.95
CA LEU A 148 16.75 5.66 10.06
C LEU A 148 16.43 6.16 11.49
N ASP A 149 16.91 7.37 11.82
CA ASP A 149 16.58 8.01 13.09
C ASP A 149 15.08 8.36 13.16
N GLY A 150 14.44 8.11 14.30
CA GLY A 150 13.00 8.31 14.49
C GLY A 150 12.10 7.20 13.94
N TYR A 151 12.65 6.13 13.37
CA TYR A 151 11.88 5.00 12.86
C TYR A 151 11.76 3.89 13.91
N SER A 152 10.56 3.31 14.00
CA SER A 152 10.34 2.05 14.72
C SER A 152 10.49 0.86 13.77
N ALA A 153 11.26 -0.14 14.18
CA ALA A 153 11.51 -1.35 13.38
C ALA A 153 10.74 -2.56 13.95
N ARG A 154 10.01 -3.28 13.10
CA ARG A 154 9.34 -4.53 13.47
C ARG A 154 9.59 -5.60 12.40
N GLU A 155 10.02 -6.79 12.83
CA GLU A 155 10.18 -7.96 11.96
C GLU A 155 8.87 -8.76 11.91
N TYR A 156 8.51 -9.20 10.71
CA TYR A 156 7.29 -9.95 10.46
C TYR A 156 7.54 -11.18 9.62
N ASP A 157 6.77 -12.23 9.91
CA ASP A 157 6.63 -13.36 9.03
C ASP A 157 6.01 -12.92 7.69
N PHE A 158 6.71 -13.23 6.61
CA PHE A 158 6.38 -12.85 5.26
C PHE A 158 6.14 -14.11 4.43
N ARG A 159 4.90 -14.41 4.05
CA ARG A 159 4.48 -15.63 3.31
C ARG A 159 4.67 -16.94 4.08
N LEU A 160 4.20 -18.05 3.44
CA LEU A 160 4.05 -19.41 3.98
C LEU A 160 5.42 -19.94 4.45
N TRP A 161 5.82 -19.53 5.66
CA TRP A 161 6.67 -20.22 6.64
C TRP A 161 8.20 -20.14 6.56
N THR A 162 8.85 -19.20 5.84
CA THR A 162 10.33 -19.04 5.96
C THR A 162 10.91 -17.71 5.48
N GLU A 163 10.12 -16.78 4.94
CA GLU A 163 10.64 -15.45 4.63
C GLU A 163 10.21 -14.50 5.73
N HIS A 164 11.11 -13.65 6.19
CA HIS A 164 10.75 -12.53 7.04
C HIS A 164 11.04 -11.22 6.31
N ILE A 165 10.44 -10.16 6.82
CA ILE A 165 10.63 -8.79 6.37
C ILE A 165 10.70 -7.87 7.59
N VAL A 166 11.57 -6.88 7.55
CA VAL A 166 11.61 -5.82 8.56
C VAL A 166 10.97 -4.60 7.95
N VAL A 167 10.01 -4.03 8.68
CA VAL A 167 9.33 -2.79 8.33
C VAL A 167 9.77 -1.74 9.32
N PHE A 168 10.31 -0.65 8.78
CA PHE A 168 10.61 0.57 9.51
C PHE A 168 9.48 1.56 9.23
N VAL A 169 8.96 2.19 10.27
CA VAL A 169 7.92 3.22 10.15
C VAL A 169 8.34 4.44 10.96
N ASP A 170 8.36 5.61 10.32
CA ASP A 170 8.59 6.90 10.95
C ASP A 170 7.50 7.15 12.01
N GLU A 171 7.89 7.28 13.26
CA GLU A 171 6.94 7.41 14.37
C GLU A 171 6.18 8.74 14.34
N ALA A 172 6.80 9.81 13.84
CA ALA A 172 6.17 11.13 13.75
C ALA A 172 5.15 11.17 12.60
N ALA A 173 5.48 10.59 11.44
CA ALA A 173 4.55 10.47 10.32
C ALA A 173 3.35 9.59 10.69
N LEU A 174 3.60 8.44 11.35
CA LEU A 174 2.51 7.56 11.80
C LEU A 174 1.62 8.22 12.86
N ALA A 175 2.21 8.95 13.80
CA ALA A 175 1.45 9.70 14.81
C ALA A 175 0.56 10.77 14.16
N SER A 176 1.10 11.52 13.19
CA SER A 176 0.35 12.55 12.46
C SER A 176 -0.82 11.96 11.66
N ALA A 177 -0.58 10.85 10.95
CA ALA A 177 -1.60 10.15 10.18
C ALA A 177 -2.71 9.50 11.03
N THR A 178 -2.43 9.22 12.31
CA THR A 178 -3.37 8.55 13.23
C THR A 178 -4.08 9.53 14.16
N ASP A 179 -3.62 10.78 14.28
CA ASP A 179 -4.24 11.82 15.10
C ASP A 179 -5.23 12.68 14.29
N PRO A 180 -6.55 12.47 14.43
CA PRO A 180 -7.55 13.24 13.69
C PRO A 180 -7.63 14.72 14.08
N ASP A 181 -7.05 15.12 15.22
CA ASP A 181 -7.09 16.52 15.71
C ASP A 181 -5.90 17.36 15.19
N ALA A 182 -4.81 16.73 14.76
CA ALA A 182 -3.64 17.43 14.21
C ALA A 182 -3.96 18.15 12.88
N SER A 183 -4.69 17.49 11.97
CA SER A 183 -5.11 18.08 10.69
C SER A 183 -6.12 19.23 10.88
N ALA A 184 -6.91 19.22 11.96
CA ALA A 184 -7.84 20.30 12.29
C ALA A 184 -7.14 21.53 12.89
N SER A 185 -6.04 21.34 13.62
CA SER A 185 -5.27 22.44 14.22
C SER A 185 -4.50 23.25 13.18
N THR A 186 -3.92 22.61 12.17
CA THR A 186 -3.19 23.31 11.08
C THR A 186 -4.14 24.18 10.23
N ALA A 187 -5.38 23.74 10.04
CA ALA A 187 -6.41 24.52 9.34
C ALA A 187 -6.98 25.68 10.17
N ALA A 188 -6.87 25.62 11.50
CA ALA A 188 -7.36 26.65 12.41
C ALA A 188 -6.31 27.75 12.71
N ASP A 189 -5.02 27.46 12.54
CA ASP A 189 -3.90 28.42 12.72
C ASP A 189 -3.60 29.24 11.46
N ALA A 190 -4.20 28.89 10.31
CA ALA A 190 -4.16 29.72 9.12
C ALA A 190 -5.04 30.96 9.32
N ASP A 191 -4.42 32.08 9.69
CA ASP A 191 -5.08 33.39 9.87
C ASP A 191 -5.85 33.80 8.61
N PRO A 192 -7.20 33.82 8.62
CA PRO A 192 -8.01 34.14 7.46
C PRO A 192 -7.96 35.62 7.06
N ASP A 193 -7.31 36.48 7.86
CA ASP A 193 -7.22 37.92 7.63
C ASP A 193 -5.90 38.38 6.96
N ALA A 194 -4.95 37.47 6.70
CA ALA A 194 -3.63 37.83 6.14
C ALA A 194 -3.66 38.32 4.67
N ASP A 195 -4.75 38.08 3.93
CA ASP A 195 -4.87 38.42 2.51
C ASP A 195 -5.48 39.82 2.23
N LEU A 196 -5.81 40.62 3.25
CA LEU A 196 -6.49 41.91 3.05
C LEU A 196 -5.61 43.17 3.08
N ASP A 197 -4.29 43.08 3.30
CA ASP A 197 -3.45 44.28 3.54
C ASP A 197 -2.43 44.64 2.44
N VAL A 198 -2.50 44.04 1.24
CA VAL A 198 -1.62 44.37 0.10
C VAL A 198 -2.41 44.92 -1.09
N ALA A 199 -3.07 46.08 -0.93
CA ALA A 199 -3.50 46.89 -2.07
C ALA A 199 -3.87 48.35 -1.71
N ALA A 200 -2.89 49.18 -1.31
CA ALA A 200 -3.02 50.63 -1.44
C ALA A 200 -1.66 51.30 -1.68
N GLY A 201 -1.39 51.65 -2.94
CA GLY A 201 -0.14 52.27 -3.39
C GLY A 201 0.09 53.72 -2.90
N PRO A 202 1.29 54.27 -3.13
CA PRO A 202 1.69 55.56 -2.57
C PRO A 202 0.99 56.75 -3.25
N SER A 203 0.54 57.70 -2.42
CA SER A 203 0.00 59.00 -2.84
C SER A 203 1.09 59.86 -3.50
N ALA A 204 0.86 60.28 -4.74
CA ALA A 204 1.70 61.26 -5.42
C ALA A 204 1.41 62.67 -4.88
N SER A 205 2.44 63.30 -4.29
CA SER A 205 2.44 64.71 -3.88
C SER A 205 2.83 65.59 -5.08
N LEU A 206 1.92 66.47 -5.53
CA LEU A 206 2.16 67.44 -6.59
C LEU A 206 2.53 68.80 -5.98
N ALA A 207 3.75 69.26 -6.24
CA ALA A 207 4.26 70.58 -5.85
C ALA A 207 3.72 71.71 -6.78
N PRO A 208 3.71 72.98 -6.33
CA PRO A 208 3.03 74.09 -7.02
C PRO A 208 3.86 74.73 -8.14
N ALA A 209 3.18 75.27 -9.15
CA ALA A 209 3.76 76.00 -10.28
C ALA A 209 4.08 77.48 -9.91
N PRO A 210 5.13 78.10 -10.50
CA PRO A 210 5.41 79.52 -10.32
C PRO A 210 4.79 80.41 -11.42
N VAL A 211 4.33 81.59 -10.95
CA VAL A 211 3.90 82.87 -11.59
C VAL A 211 2.83 82.85 -12.69
#